data_AF-A0A9D2X2K1-F1
#
_entry.id   AF-A0A9D2X2K1-F1
#
_cell.length_a   1.000
_cell.length_b   1.000
_cell.length_c   1.000
_cell.angle_alpha   90.00
_cell.angle_beta   90.00
_cell.angle_gamma   90.00
#
_symmetry.space_group_name_H-M   'P 1'
#
loop_
_entity.id
_entity.type
_entity.pdbx_description
1 polymer ?
#
loop_
_entity_poly.entity_id
_entity_poly.type
_entity_poly.pdbx_seq_one_letter_code
_entity_poly.pdbx_strand_id
1 'polypeptide(L)'
;MGEIPGFGSHEGKKELLVILLGFEGNRSLEILNEITPYKTITINGFPSYLLDYKDQSIILNRDFLFQSGCKKAIKRASASDPFETYEVLETILKEHPGYLLTIAPLGSKPMALGSLIFLLEHPDSSRAVFSYPQEYVSKDQPAQKYGKTWFYRLKN
;
A
#
# COMPACT_ATOMS: atom_id res chain seq x y z
N MET A 1 23.50 12.97 0.36
CA MET A 1 22.71 11.91 -0.29
C MET A 1 21.83 12.63 -1.30
N GLY A 2 22.10 12.48 -2.60
CA GLY A 2 21.41 13.26 -3.64
C GLY A 2 19.96 12.82 -3.79
N GLU A 3 19.05 13.78 -4.00
CA GLU A 3 17.66 13.48 -4.30
C GLU A 3 17.54 12.65 -5.57
N ILE A 4 16.69 11.64 -5.53
CA ILE A 4 16.36 10.80 -6.69
C ILE A 4 15.45 11.64 -7.59
N PRO A 5 15.77 11.82 -8.89
CA PRO A 5 14.87 12.52 -9.81
C PRO A 5 13.45 11.94 -9.76
N GLY A 6 12.45 12.79 -9.49
CA GLY A 6 11.04 12.39 -9.29
C GLY A 6 10.59 12.29 -7.82
N PHE A 7 11.51 12.40 -6.86
CA PHE A 7 11.23 12.48 -5.43
C PHE A 7 11.43 13.90 -4.91
N GLY A 8 10.71 14.87 -5.49
CA GLY A 8 10.67 16.22 -4.94
C GLY A 8 9.76 16.30 -3.71
N SER A 9 10.16 17.07 -2.70
CA SER A 9 9.25 17.55 -1.66
C SER A 9 8.07 18.25 -2.34
N HIS A 10 6.86 17.72 -2.21
CA HIS A 10 5.65 18.41 -2.63
C HIS A 10 5.31 19.46 -1.58
N GLU A 11 6.15 20.49 -1.49
CA GLU A 11 6.00 21.59 -0.56
C GLU A 11 4.60 22.21 -0.71
N GLY A 12 3.79 22.08 0.35
CA GLY A 12 2.46 22.68 0.45
C GLY A 12 1.25 21.74 0.32
N LYS A 13 1.41 20.48 -0.14
CA LYS A 13 0.28 19.53 -0.15
C LYS A 13 0.20 18.75 1.16
N LYS A 14 -1.02 18.55 1.69
CA LYS A 14 -1.25 17.66 2.83
C LYS A 14 -1.08 16.20 2.39
N GLU A 15 -0.29 15.44 3.12
CA GLU A 15 -0.10 14.01 2.82
C GLU A 15 -1.25 13.15 3.34
N LEU A 16 -1.77 12.31 2.45
CA LEU A 16 -2.70 11.23 2.75
C LEU A 16 -1.94 9.91 2.56
N LEU A 17 -1.60 9.25 3.67
CA LEU A 17 -0.97 7.94 3.62
C LEU A 17 -2.03 6.87 3.33
N VAL A 18 -1.80 6.06 2.31
CA VAL A 18 -2.64 4.90 1.98
C VAL A 18 -1.80 3.64 2.13
N ILE A 19 -2.09 2.84 3.15
CA ILE A 19 -1.42 1.54 3.35
C ILE A 19 -2.31 0.40 2.88
N LEU A 20 -1.81 -0.38 1.92
CA LEU A 20 -2.42 -1.64 1.50
C LEU A 20 -1.89 -2.72 2.45
N LEU A 21 -2.76 -3.32 3.25
CA LEU A 21 -2.35 -4.22 4.32
C LEU A 21 -1.90 -5.57 3.76
N GLY A 22 -0.67 -5.96 4.11
CA GLY A 22 -0.17 -7.32 4.04
C GLY A 22 0.13 -7.87 5.44
N PHE A 23 1.12 -8.75 5.54
CA PHE A 23 1.48 -9.41 6.81
C PHE A 23 2.62 -8.73 7.57
N GLU A 24 3.08 -7.58 7.10
CA GLU A 24 4.28 -6.90 7.58
C GLU A 24 3.94 -5.70 8.49
N GLY A 25 3.29 -5.96 9.64
CA GLY A 25 2.78 -4.91 10.53
C GLY A 25 3.81 -3.90 11.02
N ASN A 26 5.04 -4.35 11.30
CA ASN A 26 6.13 -3.46 11.72
C ASN A 26 6.49 -2.45 10.62
N ARG A 27 6.44 -2.85 9.34
CA ARG A 27 6.71 -1.95 8.21
C ARG A 27 5.61 -0.90 8.06
N SER A 28 4.35 -1.28 8.24
CA SER A 28 3.24 -0.33 8.24
C SER A 28 3.42 0.75 9.32
N LEU A 29 3.89 0.35 10.50
CA LEU A 29 4.14 1.26 11.61
C LEU A 29 5.35 2.17 11.38
N GLU A 30 6.44 1.62 10.84
CA GLU A 30 7.64 2.38 10.46
C GLU A 30 7.31 3.46 9.43
N ILE A 31 6.58 3.11 8.37
CA ILE A 31 6.15 4.07 7.34
C ILE A 31 5.26 5.16 7.94
N LEU A 32 4.33 4.82 8.84
CA LEU A 32 3.49 5.81 9.51
C LEU A 32 4.34 6.85 10.27
N ASN A 33 5.37 6.39 10.98
CA ASN A 33 6.25 7.24 11.78
C ASN A 33 7.19 8.09 10.93
N GLU A 34 7.67 7.57 9.78
CA GLU A 34 8.55 8.31 8.87
C GLU A 34 7.80 9.40 8.10
N ILE A 35 6.59 9.09 7.60
CA ILE A 35 5.82 10.01 6.78
C ILE A 35 5.10 11.08 7.62
N THR A 36 4.68 10.76 8.85
CA THR A 36 3.87 11.65 9.70
C THR A 36 2.69 12.31 8.97
N PRO A 37 1.81 11.52 8.33
CA PRO A 37 0.80 12.04 7.41
C PRO A 37 -0.30 12.82 8.11
N TYR A 38 -0.96 13.73 7.38
CA TYR A 38 -2.11 14.46 7.90
C TYR A 38 -3.32 13.53 8.12
N LYS A 39 -3.46 12.51 7.27
CA LYS A 39 -4.52 11.50 7.35
C LYS A 39 -3.98 10.16 6.86
N THR A 40 -4.51 9.08 7.42
CA THR A 40 -4.20 7.70 6.98
C THR A 40 -5.47 6.98 6.56
N ILE A 41 -5.39 6.19 5.49
CA ILE A 41 -6.41 5.25 5.02
C ILE A 41 -5.75 3.89 4.83
N THR A 42 -6.50 2.83 5.11
CA THR A 42 -6.03 1.45 4.92
C THR A 42 -6.92 0.70 3.96
N ILE A 43 -6.31 -0.16 3.15
CA ILE A 43 -7.00 -1.06 2.23
C ILE A 43 -6.63 -2.49 2.62
N ASN A 44 -7.60 -3.31 3.00
CA ASN A 44 -7.39 -4.73 3.29
C ASN A 44 -7.79 -5.61 2.11
N GLY A 45 -7.01 -6.66 1.86
CA GLY A 45 -7.28 -7.64 0.80
C GLY A 45 -8.54 -8.46 1.10
N PHE A 46 -9.66 -8.14 0.47
CA PHE A 46 -10.91 -8.89 0.59
C PHE A 46 -11.74 -8.78 -0.72
N PRO A 47 -12.06 -9.90 -1.39
CA PRO A 47 -11.73 -11.30 -1.04
C PRO A 47 -10.21 -11.57 -1.00
N SER A 48 -9.79 -12.46 -0.09
CA SER A 48 -8.38 -12.87 0.09
C SER A 48 -8.16 -14.29 -0.44
N TYR A 49 -6.88 -14.66 -0.64
CA TYR A 49 -6.51 -15.98 -1.17
C TYR A 49 -6.95 -17.15 -0.29
N LEU A 50 -6.91 -16.96 1.03
CA LEU A 50 -7.43 -17.88 2.03
C LEU A 50 -8.36 -17.11 2.96
N LEU A 51 -9.38 -17.79 3.49
CA LEU A 51 -10.48 -17.16 4.24
C LEU A 51 -10.00 -16.32 5.43
N ASP A 52 -8.94 -16.76 6.11
CA ASP A 52 -8.40 -16.16 7.32
C ASP A 52 -7.38 -15.05 7.03
N TYR A 53 -6.83 -14.95 5.82
CA TYR A 53 -5.78 -13.97 5.48
C TYR A 53 -6.26 -12.52 5.67
N LYS A 54 -7.54 -12.23 5.41
CA LYS A 54 -8.12 -10.90 5.69
C LYS A 54 -8.01 -10.52 7.17
N ASP A 55 -8.16 -11.49 8.07
CA ASP A 55 -8.17 -11.26 9.52
C ASP A 55 -6.75 -11.26 10.06
N GLN A 56 -5.90 -12.17 9.57
CA GLN A 56 -4.47 -12.19 9.90
C GLN A 56 -3.79 -10.87 9.54
N SER A 57 -4.08 -10.33 8.35
CA SER A 57 -3.59 -9.02 7.92
C SER A 57 -3.95 -7.91 8.91
N ILE A 58 -5.20 -7.84 9.37
CA ILE A 58 -5.63 -6.86 10.37
C ILE A 58 -4.93 -7.08 11.73
N ILE A 59 -4.84 -8.33 12.18
CA ILE A 59 -4.24 -8.68 13.48
C ILE A 59 -2.77 -8.31 13.52
N LEU A 60 -2.02 -8.62 12.47
CA LEU A 60 -0.59 -8.32 12.36
C LEU A 60 -0.35 -6.80 12.29
N ASN A 61 -1.31 -6.03 11.78
CA ASN A 61 -1.24 -4.57 11.68
C ASN A 61 -1.93 -3.83 12.83
N ARG A 62 -2.29 -4.50 13.93
CA ARG A 62 -3.11 -3.91 15.01
C ARG A 62 -2.52 -2.64 15.62
N ASP A 63 -1.20 -2.59 15.82
CA ASP A 63 -0.53 -1.47 16.48
C ASP A 63 -0.52 -0.25 15.57
N PHE A 64 -0.22 -0.46 14.28
CA PHE A 64 -0.39 0.54 13.23
C PHE A 64 -1.84 1.04 13.14
N LEU A 65 -2.83 0.15 13.10
CA LEU A 65 -4.26 0.52 13.01
C LEU A 65 -4.75 1.31 14.22
N PHE A 66 -4.20 1.04 15.40
CA PHE A 66 -4.47 1.78 16.61
C PHE A 66 -3.86 3.19 16.55
N GLN A 67 -2.57 3.29 16.22
CA GLN A 67 -1.85 4.58 16.19
C GLN A 67 -2.33 5.52 15.07
N SER A 68 -2.64 4.97 13.89
CA SER A 68 -3.18 5.73 12.74
C SER A 68 -4.64 6.17 12.92
N GLY A 69 -5.36 5.61 13.89
CA GLY A 69 -6.81 5.82 14.05
C GLY A 69 -7.69 5.12 13.00
N CYS A 70 -7.13 4.30 12.12
CA CYS A 70 -7.85 3.66 11.01
C CYS A 70 -8.67 2.42 11.43
N LYS A 71 -8.64 2.00 12.70
CA LYS A 71 -9.31 0.77 13.19
C LYS A 71 -10.79 0.62 12.79
N LYS A 72 -11.52 1.73 12.63
CA LYS A 72 -12.96 1.73 12.30
C LYS A 72 -13.27 1.93 10.82
N ALA A 73 -12.28 2.20 9.98
CA ALA A 73 -12.48 2.59 8.58
C ALA A 73 -11.42 1.95 7.68
N ILE A 74 -11.58 0.65 7.43
CA ILE A 74 -10.71 -0.13 6.55
C ILE A 74 -11.43 -0.34 5.23
N LYS A 75 -10.91 0.25 4.14
CA LYS A 75 -11.40 -0.01 2.78
C LYS A 75 -10.98 -1.40 2.33
N ARG A 76 -11.61 -1.92 1.27
CA ARG A 76 -11.35 -3.28 0.78
C ARG A 76 -11.12 -3.26 -0.72
N ALA A 77 -10.23 -4.12 -1.17
CA ALA A 77 -10.03 -4.48 -2.57
C ALA A 77 -9.66 -5.97 -2.62
N SER A 78 -9.99 -6.69 -3.69
CA SER A 78 -9.53 -8.07 -3.89
C SER A 78 -8.01 -8.18 -3.80
N ALA A 79 -7.54 -9.18 -3.07
CA ALA A 79 -6.12 -9.50 -2.98
C ALA A 79 -5.56 -10.07 -4.31
N SER A 80 -6.40 -10.32 -5.31
CA SER A 80 -6.01 -10.96 -6.57
C SER A 80 -6.32 -10.14 -7.81
N ASP A 81 -7.08 -9.06 -7.67
CA ASP A 81 -7.49 -8.18 -8.76
C ASP A 81 -6.80 -6.81 -8.64
N PRO A 82 -5.85 -6.48 -9.54
CA PRO A 82 -5.21 -5.17 -9.54
C PRO A 82 -6.19 -4.03 -9.87
N PHE A 83 -7.24 -4.29 -10.65
CA PHE A 83 -8.16 -3.25 -11.10
C PHE A 83 -9.06 -2.76 -9.96
N GLU A 84 -9.48 -3.66 -9.06
CA GLU A 84 -10.24 -3.24 -7.88
C GLU A 84 -9.40 -2.36 -6.95
N THR A 85 -8.09 -2.64 -6.84
CA THR A 85 -7.19 -1.77 -6.06
C THR A 85 -7.06 -0.39 -6.71
N TYR A 86 -6.91 -0.35 -8.04
CA TYR A 86 -6.88 0.89 -8.81
C TYR A 86 -8.17 1.71 -8.61
N GLU A 87 -9.35 1.09 -8.72
CA GLU A 87 -10.65 1.75 -8.53
C GLU A 87 -10.84 2.32 -7.11
N VAL A 88 -10.35 1.61 -6.10
CA VAL A 88 -10.38 2.09 -4.71
C VAL A 88 -9.48 3.30 -4.52
N LEU A 89 -8.29 3.31 -5.12
CA LEU A 89 -7.37 4.46 -5.08
C LEU A 89 -7.94 5.67 -5.82
N GLU A 90 -8.55 5.45 -6.99
CA GLU A 90 -9.31 6.46 -7.74
C GLU A 90 -10.40 7.11 -6.88
N THR A 91 -11.15 6.28 -6.14
CA THR A 91 -12.17 6.76 -5.22
C THR A 91 -11.58 7.58 -4.07
N ILE A 92 -10.46 7.13 -3.49
CA ILE A 92 -9.77 7.85 -2.41
C ILE A 92 -9.29 9.23 -2.89
N LEU A 93 -8.69 9.31 -4.07
CA LEU A 93 -8.20 10.57 -4.64
C LEU A 93 -9.36 11.56 -4.85
N LYS A 94 -10.49 11.09 -5.41
CA LYS A 94 -11.71 11.90 -5.60
C LYS A 94 -12.30 12.42 -4.29
N GLU A 95 -12.28 11.60 -3.24
CA GLU A 95 -12.76 11.98 -1.89
C GLU A 95 -11.84 12.99 -1.18
N HIS A 96 -10.58 13.13 -1.62
CA HIS A 96 -9.56 13.96 -0.96
C HIS A 96 -8.85 14.89 -1.95
N PRO A 97 -9.59 15.80 -2.62
CA PRO A 97 -9.00 16.73 -3.56
C PRO A 97 -7.92 17.60 -2.89
N GLY A 98 -6.79 17.78 -3.57
CA GLY A 98 -5.67 18.59 -3.08
C GLY A 98 -4.71 17.88 -2.12
N TYR A 99 -4.99 16.65 -1.69
CA TYR A 99 -4.02 15.82 -0.98
C TYR A 99 -3.01 15.20 -1.95
N LEU A 100 -1.79 14.98 -1.47
CA LEU A 100 -0.84 14.07 -2.09
C LEU A 100 -1.08 12.67 -1.52
N LEU A 101 -1.40 11.69 -2.36
CA LEU A 101 -1.54 10.31 -1.95
C LEU A 101 -0.16 9.64 -1.87
N THR A 102 0.30 9.36 -0.66
CA THR A 102 1.52 8.57 -0.42
C THR A 102 1.09 7.12 -0.22
N ILE A 103 1.40 6.25 -1.18
CA ILE A 103 0.88 4.88 -1.24
C ILE A 103 1.97 3.88 -0.83
N ALA A 104 1.68 3.08 0.19
CA ALA A 104 2.51 1.96 0.66
C ALA A 104 1.87 0.63 0.23
N PRO A 105 2.31 0.02 -0.89
CA PRO A 105 1.71 -1.20 -1.42
C PRO A 105 2.22 -2.47 -0.70
N LEU A 106 2.03 -2.57 0.62
CA LEU A 106 2.49 -3.70 1.45
C LEU A 106 1.62 -4.97 1.32
N GLY A 107 0.50 -4.87 0.59
CA GLY A 107 -0.44 -5.96 0.36
C GLY A 107 0.10 -7.00 -0.62
N SER A 108 -0.84 -7.72 -1.26
CA SER A 108 -0.48 -8.71 -2.26
C SER A 108 0.17 -8.08 -3.51
N LYS A 109 0.89 -8.89 -4.30
CA LYS A 109 1.47 -8.43 -5.58
C LYS A 109 0.43 -7.83 -6.55
N PRO A 110 -0.79 -8.40 -6.71
CA PRO A 110 -1.80 -7.77 -7.56
C PRO A 110 -2.27 -6.41 -7.03
N MET A 111 -2.42 -6.26 -5.71
CA MET A 111 -2.71 -4.96 -5.11
C MET A 111 -1.57 -3.95 -5.36
N ALA A 112 -0.32 -4.38 -5.27
CA ALA A 112 0.83 -3.55 -5.61
C ALA A 112 0.83 -3.16 -7.10
N LEU A 113 0.48 -4.08 -8.00
CA LEU A 113 0.34 -3.79 -9.43
C LEU A 113 -0.75 -2.73 -9.69
N GLY A 114 -1.93 -2.86 -9.05
CA GLY A 114 -3.00 -1.85 -9.14
C GLY A 114 -2.56 -0.48 -8.64
N SER A 115 -1.78 -0.45 -7.55
CA SER A 115 -1.20 0.78 -7.01
C SER A 115 -0.21 1.44 -7.99
N LEU A 116 0.64 0.64 -8.64
CA LEU A 116 1.62 1.14 -9.61
C LEU A 116 0.96 1.70 -10.87
N ILE A 117 -0.11 1.05 -11.37
CA ILE A 117 -0.90 1.58 -12.49
C ILE A 117 -1.47 2.96 -12.11
N PHE A 118 -2.09 3.06 -10.93
CA PHE A 118 -2.63 4.33 -10.41
C PHE A 118 -1.54 5.42 -10.33
N LEU A 119 -0.36 5.08 -9.79
CA LEU A 119 0.76 6.03 -9.68
C LEU A 119 1.21 6.58 -11.04
N LEU A 120 1.23 5.74 -12.08
CA LEU A 120 1.62 6.14 -13.43
C LEU A 120 0.58 7.06 -14.08
N GLU A 121 -0.71 6.88 -13.77
CA GLU A 121 -1.79 7.73 -14.30
C GLU A 121 -1.97 9.04 -13.51
N HIS A 122 -1.46 9.10 -12.26
CA HIS A 122 -1.60 10.26 -11.37
C HIS A 122 -0.27 10.76 -10.79
N PRO A 123 0.76 11.06 -11.62
CA PRO A 123 2.10 11.39 -11.13
C PRO A 123 2.18 12.69 -10.33
N ASP A 124 1.27 13.65 -10.55
CA ASP A 124 1.26 14.96 -9.85
C ASP A 124 0.50 14.95 -8.51
N SER A 125 -0.26 13.88 -8.24
CA SER A 125 -1.12 13.75 -7.06
C SER A 125 -0.87 12.48 -6.26
N SER A 126 0.14 11.69 -6.64
CA SER A 126 0.47 10.46 -5.94
C SER A 126 1.96 10.13 -5.98
N ARG A 127 2.42 9.38 -4.98
CA ARG A 127 3.79 8.82 -4.91
C ARG A 127 3.79 7.48 -4.19
N ALA A 128 4.79 6.65 -4.47
CA ALA A 128 5.00 5.40 -3.77
C ALA A 128 5.97 5.57 -2.58
N VAL A 129 5.74 4.83 -1.51
CA VAL A 129 6.72 4.61 -0.44
C VAL A 129 6.97 3.12 -0.27
N PHE A 130 8.25 2.74 -0.24
CA PHE A 130 8.69 1.38 0.01
C PHE A 130 9.69 1.41 1.16
N SER A 131 9.35 0.77 2.29
CA SER A 131 10.31 0.59 3.39
C SER A 131 11.43 -0.34 2.95
N TYR A 132 12.68 0.10 3.05
CA TYR A 132 13.84 -0.73 2.75
C TYR A 132 14.37 -1.37 4.04
N PRO A 133 14.39 -2.71 4.18
CA PRO A 133 14.90 -3.35 5.39
C PRO A 133 16.43 -3.19 5.50
N GLN A 134 16.92 -2.80 6.68
CA GLN A 134 18.36 -2.67 6.93
C GLN A 134 19.07 -4.02 7.13
N GLU A 135 18.35 -5.04 7.58
CA GLU A 135 18.89 -6.39 7.79
C GLU A 135 17.97 -7.45 7.19
N TYR A 136 18.58 -8.45 6.54
CA TYR A 136 17.87 -9.62 6.01
C TYR A 136 18.22 -10.83 6.87
N VAL A 137 17.20 -11.54 7.38
CA VAL A 137 17.38 -12.75 8.22
C VAL A 137 18.15 -13.85 7.49
N SER A 138 18.05 -13.93 6.16
CA SER A 138 19.01 -14.62 5.29
C SER A 138 18.83 -14.17 3.84
N LYS A 139 19.93 -13.92 3.12
CA LYS A 139 19.89 -13.64 1.66
C LYS A 139 19.70 -14.91 0.83
N ASP A 140 19.90 -16.08 1.44
CA ASP A 140 20.10 -17.35 0.75
C ASP A 140 18.94 -18.36 0.90
N GLN A 141 17.79 -17.92 1.44
CA GLN A 141 16.58 -18.75 1.51
C GLN A 141 15.46 -18.18 0.63
N PRO A 142 15.56 -18.31 -0.71
CA PRO A 142 14.42 -18.02 -1.57
C PRO A 142 13.23 -18.92 -1.20
N ALA A 143 12.02 -18.45 -1.49
CA ALA A 143 10.79 -19.18 -1.21
C ALA A 143 10.86 -20.61 -1.77
N GLN A 144 10.82 -21.62 -0.90
CA GLN A 144 11.02 -23.02 -1.27
C GLN A 144 9.83 -23.65 -2.00
N LYS A 145 8.69 -22.95 -2.08
CA LYS A 145 7.47 -23.43 -2.75
C LYS A 145 6.91 -22.36 -3.68
N TYR A 146 6.70 -22.71 -4.94
CA TYR A 146 6.10 -21.83 -5.94
C TYR A 146 4.60 -22.09 -6.03
N GLY A 147 3.81 -21.03 -5.92
CA GLY A 147 2.36 -21.07 -6.06
C GLY A 147 1.89 -20.77 -7.48
N LYS A 148 0.63 -20.35 -7.60
CA LYS A 148 0.01 -19.94 -8.87
C LYS A 148 0.77 -18.77 -9.51
N THR A 149 1.00 -18.86 -10.82
CA THR A 149 1.51 -17.75 -11.65
C THR A 149 0.34 -16.93 -12.19
N TRP A 150 0.49 -15.62 -12.18
CA TRP A 150 -0.56 -14.68 -12.58
C TRP A 150 -0.13 -13.93 -13.83
N PHE A 151 -1.03 -13.84 -14.82
CA PHE A 151 -0.84 -13.07 -16.04
C PHE A 151 -1.87 -11.95 -16.08
N TYR A 152 -1.40 -10.73 -16.32
CA TYR A 152 -2.23 -9.55 -16.47
C TYR A 152 -1.94 -8.92 -17.82
N ARG A 153 -2.98 -8.41 -18.49
CA ARG A 153 -2.86 -7.66 -19.74
C ARG A 153 -3.63 -6.36 -19.59
N LEU A 154 -2.95 -5.24 -19.83
CA LEU A 154 -3.60 -3.94 -19.92
C LEU A 154 -4.55 -3.96 -21.11
N LYS A 155 -5.79 -3.52 -20.91
CA LYS A 155 -6.73 -3.30 -22.01
C LYS A 155 -6.45 -1.91 -22.58
N ASN A 156 -5.99 -1.87 -23.83
CA ASN A 156 -5.94 -0.66 -24.63
C ASN A 156 -7.32 -0.39 -25.25
#